data_AF-A0A6S7HU67-F1
#
_entry.id   AF-A0A6S7HU67-F1
#
_cell.length_a   1.000
_cell.length_b   1.000
_cell.length_c   1.000
_cell.angle_alpha   90.00
_cell.angle_beta   90.00
_cell.angle_gamma   90.00
#
_symmetry.space_group_name_H-M   'P 1'
#
loop_
_entity.id
_entity.type
_entity.pdbx_description
1 polymer ?
#
loop_
_entity_poly.entity_id
_entity_poly.type
_entity_poly.pdbx_seq_one_letter_code
_entity_poly.pdbx_strand_id
1 'polypeptide(L)'
;QQFGVQRVASLEANLRELLSVLPQENLDKLSVLANFVSPTIFQHIEDSTDYDAAMEILESLFIKPKNEIFARHVLATRRQQPSETLDEYLQALKTLSKDCNFKNVTAALYCEESIRDAFITGLQSSHC
;
A
#
# COMPACT_ATOMS: atom_id res chain seq x y z
N GLN A 1 3.14 1.47 6.98
CA GLN A 1 2.18 1.42 5.86
C GLN A 1 0.86 2.15 6.15
N GLN A 2 0.24 1.97 7.32
CA GLN A 2 -0.92 2.78 7.75
C GLN A 2 -0.66 4.30 7.73
N PHE A 3 0.54 4.75 8.11
CA PHE A 3 0.91 6.18 8.07
C PHE A 3 0.85 6.83 6.68
N GLY A 4 1.14 6.09 5.60
CA GLY A 4 1.07 6.62 4.24
C GLY A 4 -0.37 6.79 3.77
N VAL A 5 -1.18 5.76 3.99
CA VAL A 5 -2.63 5.74 3.70
C VAL A 5 -3.35 6.85 4.46
N GLN A 6 -3.02 7.04 5.74
CA GLN A 6 -3.65 8.07 6.57
C GLN A 6 -3.28 9.48 6.11
N ARG A 7 -2.06 9.70 5.60
CA ARG A 7 -1.65 11.00 5.03
C ARG A 7 -2.38 11.33 3.74
N VAL A 8 -2.55 10.36 2.83
CA VAL A 8 -3.32 10.56 1.59
C VAL A 8 -4.79 10.81 1.92
N ALA A 9 -5.38 10.00 2.80
CA ALA A 9 -6.78 10.18 3.21
C ALA A 9 -7.03 11.52 3.91
N SER A 10 -6.09 12.00 4.74
CA SER A 10 -6.17 13.35 5.34
C SER A 10 -6.04 14.45 4.30
N LEU A 11 -5.15 14.29 3.30
CA LEU A 11 -5.02 15.24 2.20
C LEU A 11 -6.33 15.33 1.41
N GLU A 12 -6.92 14.19 1.05
CA GLU A 12 -8.19 14.12 0.34
C GLU A 12 -9.35 14.73 1.15
N ALA A 13 -9.43 14.44 2.45
CA ALA A 13 -10.47 14.98 3.31
C ALA A 13 -10.38 16.51 3.40
N ASN A 14 -9.17 17.04 3.60
CA ASN A 14 -8.93 18.49 3.65
C ASN A 14 -9.23 19.15 2.30
N LEU A 15 -8.85 18.51 1.19
CA LEU A 15 -9.14 19.01 -0.15
C LEU A 15 -10.66 19.02 -0.38
N ARG A 16 -11.38 17.96 -0.02
CA ARG A 16 -12.86 17.90 -0.14
C ARG A 16 -13.55 18.98 0.69
N GLU A 17 -13.07 19.23 1.91
CA GLU A 17 -13.57 20.30 2.77
C GLU A 17 -13.34 21.67 2.12
N LEU A 18 -12.13 21.93 1.61
CA LEU A 18 -11.79 23.16 0.89
C LEU A 18 -12.64 23.33 -0.38
N LEU A 19 -12.83 22.26 -1.15
CA LEU A 19 -13.66 22.29 -2.35
C LEU A 19 -15.13 22.59 -2.01
N SER A 20 -15.62 22.20 -0.83
CA SER A 20 -17.01 22.43 -0.41
C SER A 20 -17.35 23.89 -0.09
N VAL A 21 -16.35 24.68 0.30
CA VAL A 21 -16.49 26.12 0.61
C VAL A 21 -16.24 27.02 -0.60
N LEU A 22 -15.73 26.48 -1.71
CA LEU A 22 -15.49 27.22 -2.94
C LEU A 22 -16.75 27.25 -3.84
N PRO A 23 -16.99 28.35 -4.56
CA PRO A 23 -18.05 28.42 -5.57
C PRO A 23 -17.83 27.31 -6.61
N GLN A 24 -18.83 26.43 -6.78
CA GLN A 24 -18.69 25.20 -7.60
C GLN A 24 -18.64 25.46 -9.11
N GLU A 25 -18.94 26.68 -9.57
CA GLU A 25 -18.94 27.00 -11.00
C GLU A 25 -17.50 27.10 -11.53
N ASN A 26 -17.12 26.14 -12.39
CA ASN A 26 -15.84 26.07 -13.11
C ASN A 26 -14.58 25.94 -12.25
N LEU A 27 -14.67 25.24 -11.11
CA LEU A 27 -13.51 25.00 -10.26
C LEU A 27 -12.58 23.93 -10.86
N ASP A 28 -11.38 24.33 -11.23
CA ASP A 28 -10.32 23.42 -11.67
C ASP A 28 -9.66 22.73 -10.46
N LYS A 29 -10.09 21.50 -10.20
CA LYS A 29 -9.61 20.67 -9.08
C LYS A 29 -8.11 20.40 -9.15
N LEU A 30 -7.53 20.30 -10.35
CA LEU A 30 -6.10 20.07 -10.51
C LEU A 30 -5.32 21.31 -10.09
N SER A 31 -5.76 22.50 -10.53
CA SER A 31 -5.18 23.77 -10.08
C SER A 31 -5.28 23.94 -8.57
N VAL A 32 -6.40 23.58 -7.95
CA VAL A 32 -6.55 23.64 -6.48
C VAL A 32 -5.58 22.69 -5.79
N LEU A 33 -5.46 21.44 -6.28
CA LEU A 33 -4.51 20.46 -5.75
C LEU A 33 -3.06 20.94 -5.88
N ALA A 34 -2.68 21.46 -7.04
CA ALA A 34 -1.35 21.99 -7.33
C ALA A 34 -0.94 23.11 -6.36
N ASN A 35 -1.88 23.99 -6.01
CA ASN A 35 -1.66 25.08 -5.07
C ASN A 35 -1.67 24.63 -3.60
N PHE A 36 -2.30 23.49 -3.29
CA PHE A 36 -2.46 23.00 -1.93
C PHE A 36 -1.28 22.16 -1.44
N VAL A 37 -0.57 21.50 -2.36
CA VAL A 37 0.60 20.67 -2.03
C VAL A 37 1.87 21.51 -1.88
N SER A 38 2.87 21.00 -1.16
CA SER A 38 4.17 21.69 -1.06
C SER A 38 4.92 21.66 -2.40
N PRO A 39 5.88 22.57 -2.64
CA PRO A 39 6.63 22.63 -3.90
C PRO A 39 7.30 21.30 -4.28
N THR A 40 7.82 20.56 -3.30
CA THR A 40 8.42 19.24 -3.52
C THR A 40 7.42 18.20 -4.02
N ILE A 41 6.17 18.27 -3.55
CA ILE A 41 5.12 17.35 -3.98
C ILE A 41 4.51 17.78 -5.32
N PHE A 42 4.41 19.09 -5.55
CA PHE A 42 3.99 19.65 -6.82
C PHE A 42 4.87 19.17 -7.98
N GLN A 43 6.19 19.12 -7.81
CA GLN A 43 7.14 18.61 -8.82
C GLN A 43 6.84 17.19 -9.32
N HIS A 44 6.14 16.38 -8.53
CA HIS A 44 5.76 15.04 -8.94
C HIS A 44 4.47 15.00 -9.76
N ILE A 45 3.59 16.00 -9.62
CA ILE A 45 2.28 16.04 -10.25
C ILE A 45 2.16 17.13 -11.32
N GLU A 46 3.19 17.95 -11.53
CA GLU A 46 3.17 19.11 -12.43
C GLU A 46 2.84 18.75 -13.89
N ASP A 47 3.24 17.56 -14.33
CA ASP A 47 2.98 17.04 -15.68
C ASP A 47 1.64 16.29 -15.79
N SER A 48 0.84 16.24 -14.71
CA SER A 48 -0.44 15.52 -14.72
C SER A 48 -1.46 16.26 -15.58
N THR A 49 -2.13 15.54 -16.46
CA THR A 49 -3.13 16.11 -17.39
C THR A 49 -4.47 16.39 -16.72
N ASP A 50 -4.75 15.70 -15.63
CA ASP A 50 -6.00 15.77 -14.89
C ASP A 50 -5.79 15.42 -13.42
N TYR A 51 -6.84 15.65 -12.64
CA TYR A 51 -6.85 15.42 -11.21
C TYR A 51 -6.63 13.95 -10.82
N ASP A 52 -7.20 13.01 -11.58
CA ASP A 52 -7.15 11.59 -11.25
C ASP A 52 -5.72 11.05 -11.43
N ALA A 53 -5.04 11.44 -12.51
CA ALA A 53 -3.63 11.12 -12.74
C ALA A 53 -2.71 11.68 -11.65
N ALA A 54 -2.96 12.92 -11.20
CA ALA A 54 -2.21 13.52 -10.10
C ALA A 54 -2.42 12.74 -8.79
N MET A 55 -3.64 12.29 -8.52
CA MET A 55 -3.96 11.49 -7.34
C MET A 55 -3.28 10.12 -7.36
N GLU A 56 -3.24 9.42 -8.49
CA GLU A 56 -2.51 8.14 -8.61
C GLU A 56 -1.02 8.28 -8.31
N ILE A 57 -0.39 9.38 -8.75
CA ILE A 57 1.01 9.67 -8.44
C ILE A 57 1.19 9.91 -6.94
N LEU A 58 0.32 10.70 -6.32
CA LEU A 58 0.37 10.94 -4.87
C LEU A 58 0.17 9.65 -4.08
N GLU A 59 -0.76 8.79 -4.50
CA GLU A 59 -0.95 7.47 -3.91
C GLU A 59 0.32 6.64 -4.02
N SER A 60 0.95 6.55 -5.19
CA SER A 60 2.22 5.83 -5.39
C SER A 60 3.36 6.35 -4.50
N LEU A 61 3.47 7.67 -4.36
CA LEU A 61 4.53 8.31 -3.55
C LEU A 61 4.37 8.05 -2.06
N PHE A 62 3.13 8.08 -1.55
CA PHE A 62 2.86 8.00 -0.12
C PHE A 62 2.44 6.60 0.34
N ILE A 63 1.91 5.77 -0.55
CA ILE A 63 1.49 4.39 -0.29
C ILE A 63 2.56 3.45 -0.85
N LYS A 64 3.56 3.17 -0.02
CA LYS A 64 4.56 2.15 -0.35
C LYS A 64 3.85 0.80 -0.60
N PRO A 65 4.08 0.12 -1.74
CA PRO A 65 3.54 -1.21 -1.99
C PRO A 65 3.92 -2.17 -0.88
N LYS A 66 2.99 -3.04 -0.45
CA LYS A 66 3.32 -4.14 0.46
C LYS A 66 4.39 -4.99 -0.18
N ASN A 67 5.48 -5.24 0.56
CA ASN A 67 6.44 -6.24 0.13
C ASN A 67 5.78 -7.60 0.32
N GLU A 68 5.10 -8.06 -0.73
CA GLU A 68 4.32 -9.30 -0.74
C GLU A 68 5.17 -10.50 -0.35
N ILE A 69 6.43 -10.50 -0.79
CA ILE A 69 7.42 -11.54 -0.48
C ILE A 69 7.69 -11.57 1.03
N PHE A 70 7.93 -10.40 1.65
CA PHE A 70 8.12 -10.33 3.09
C PHE A 70 6.87 -10.77 3.85
N ALA A 71 5.67 -10.34 3.41
CA ALA A 71 4.41 -10.76 4.02
C ALA A 71 4.22 -12.29 3.95
N ARG A 72 4.51 -12.90 2.79
CA ARG A 72 4.48 -14.36 2.60
C ARG A 72 5.48 -15.08 3.49
N HIS A 73 6.69 -14.54 3.63
CA HIS A 73 7.69 -15.07 4.55
C HIS A 73 7.23 -15.03 6.01
N VAL A 74 6.67 -13.90 6.47
CA VAL A 74 6.12 -13.76 7.84
C VAL A 74 5.01 -14.77 8.07
N LEU A 75 4.09 -14.94 7.10
CA LEU A 75 3.03 -15.94 7.18
C LEU A 75 3.60 -17.37 7.30
N ALA A 76 4.56 -17.73 6.44
CA ALA A 76 5.14 -19.07 6.37
C ALA A 76 5.98 -19.44 7.60
N THR A 77 6.63 -18.46 8.23
CA THR A 77 7.51 -18.66 9.39
C THR A 77 6.81 -18.46 10.74
N ARG A 78 5.57 -17.94 10.76
CA ARG A 78 4.78 -17.80 11.99
C ARG A 78 4.54 -19.18 12.60
N ARG A 79 4.95 -19.35 13.86
CA ARG A 79 4.73 -20.56 14.67
C ARG A 79 3.79 -20.27 15.82
N GLN A 80 2.89 -21.20 16.15
CA GLN A 80 1.97 -21.08 17.29
C GLN A 80 2.75 -20.79 18.59
N GLN A 81 2.26 -19.83 19.37
CA GLN A 81 2.87 -19.51 20.67
C GLN A 81 2.42 -20.51 21.75
N PRO A 82 3.23 -20.78 22.79
CA PRO A 82 2.87 -21.76 23.83
C PRO A 82 1.54 -21.49 24.55
N SER A 83 1.15 -20.21 24.65
CA SER A 83 -0.08 -19.76 25.31
C SER A 83 -1.24 -19.51 24.34
N GLU A 84 -1.04 -19.70 23.04
CA GLU A 84 -2.02 -19.40 22.00
C GLU A 84 -2.86 -20.63 21.70
N THR A 85 -4.18 -20.49 21.77
CA THR A 85 -5.11 -21.54 21.36
C THR A 85 -5.03 -21.78 19.85
N LEU A 86 -5.56 -22.92 19.39
CA LEU A 86 -5.58 -23.24 17.96
C LEU A 86 -6.38 -22.20 17.15
N ASP A 87 -7.51 -21.75 17.68
CA ASP A 87 -8.37 -20.79 17.00
C ASP A 87 -7.72 -19.41 16.90
N GLU A 88 -7.06 -18.96 17.97
CA GLU A 88 -6.28 -17.71 17.97
C GLU A 88 -5.14 -17.78 16.95
N TYR A 89 -4.42 -18.89 16.90
CA TYR A 89 -3.35 -19.09 15.93
C TYR A 89 -3.88 -19.07 14.49
N LEU A 90 -4.97 -19.78 14.20
CA LEU A 90 -5.62 -19.76 12.90
C LEU A 90 -6.07 -18.34 12.52
N GLN A 91 -6.62 -17.60 13.47
CA GLN A 91 -7.06 -16.22 13.26
C GLN A 91 -5.89 -15.27 12.99
N ALA A 92 -4.75 -15.48 13.66
CA ALA A 92 -3.51 -14.75 13.39
C ALA A 92 -3.01 -15.02 11.96
N LEU A 93 -2.98 -16.28 11.53
CA LEU A 93 -2.59 -16.65 10.15
C LEU A 93 -3.53 -16.03 9.10
N LYS A 94 -4.86 -16.07 9.33
CA LYS A 94 -5.85 -15.41 8.46
C LYS A 94 -5.68 -13.89 8.40
N THR A 95 -5.14 -13.28 9.44
CA THR A 95 -4.87 -11.84 9.46
C THR A 95 -3.63 -11.53 8.63
N LEU A 96 -2.55 -12.31 8.79
CA LEU A 96 -1.31 -12.17 8.02
C LEU A 96 -1.53 -12.44 6.52
N SER A 97 -2.40 -13.38 6.16
CA SER A 97 -2.65 -13.71 4.74
C SER A 97 -3.25 -12.55 3.94
N LYS A 98 -3.94 -11.60 4.60
CA LYS A 98 -4.51 -10.40 3.95
C LYS A 98 -3.43 -9.49 3.36
N ASP A 99 -2.21 -9.55 3.89
CA ASP A 99 -1.09 -8.73 3.44
C ASP A 99 -0.26 -9.40 2.33
N CYS A 100 -0.51 -10.68 2.05
CA CYS A 100 0.22 -11.47 1.05
C CYS A 100 -0.23 -11.21 -0.39
N ASN A 101 -1.38 -10.54 -0.58
CA ASN A 101 -1.94 -10.20 -1.90
C ASN A 101 -2.10 -11.40 -2.85
N PHE A 102 -2.61 -12.53 -2.35
CA PHE A 102 -2.83 -13.72 -3.18
C PHE A 102 -3.82 -13.43 -4.32
N LYS A 103 -3.41 -13.75 -5.54
CA LYS A 103 -4.20 -13.54 -6.78
C LYS A 103 -4.32 -14.85 -7.53
N ASN A 104 -5.31 -14.92 -8.41
CA ASN A 104 -5.39 -16.01 -9.37
C ASN A 104 -4.27 -15.83 -10.40
N VAL A 105 -3.38 -16.81 -10.51
CA VAL A 105 -2.19 -16.77 -11.36
C VAL A 105 -2.09 -18.03 -12.20
N THR A 106 -1.35 -17.97 -13.31
CA THR A 106 -1.08 -19.16 -14.12
C THR A 106 -0.17 -20.13 -13.36
N ALA A 107 -0.20 -21.42 -13.70
CA ALA A 107 0.66 -22.42 -13.09
C ALA A 107 2.16 -22.09 -13.25
N ALA A 108 2.54 -21.47 -14.38
CA ALA A 108 3.91 -21.03 -14.62
C ALA A 108 4.33 -19.93 -13.63
N LEU A 109 3.50 -18.89 -13.47
CA LEU A 109 3.77 -17.81 -12.54
C LEU A 109 3.79 -18.30 -11.09
N TYR A 110 2.87 -19.21 -10.72
CA TYR A 110 2.87 -19.84 -9.40
C TYR A 110 4.17 -20.60 -9.11
N CYS A 111 4.71 -21.31 -10.11
CA CYS A 111 5.99 -22.01 -9.99
C CYS A 111 7.14 -21.03 -9.68
N GLU A 112 7.22 -19.92 -10.44
CA GLU A 112 8.23 -18.89 -10.22
C GLU A 112 8.12 -18.22 -8.84
N GLU A 113 6.89 -17.91 -8.40
CA GLU A 113 6.64 -17.34 -7.08
C GLU A 113 7.00 -18.31 -5.96
N SER A 114 6.66 -19.59 -6.11
CA SER A 114 6.99 -20.63 -5.14
C SER A 114 8.51 -20.82 -4.98
N ILE A 115 9.26 -20.77 -6.09
CA ILE A 115 10.73 -20.82 -6.06
C ILE A 115 11.30 -19.61 -5.30
N ARG A 116 10.76 -18.42 -5.55
CA ARG A 116 11.20 -17.18 -4.88
C ARG A 116 10.95 -17.24 -3.37
N ASP A 117 9.79 -17.72 -2.95
CA ASP A 117 9.42 -17.85 -1.54
C ASP A 117 10.29 -18.90 -0.82
N ALA A 118 10.55 -20.04 -1.48
CA ALA A 118 11.43 -21.08 -0.98
C ALA A 118 12.87 -20.59 -0.83
N PHE A 119 13.37 -19.85 -1.82
CA PHE A 119 14.70 -19.24 -1.77
C PHE A 119 14.84 -18.33 -0.55
N ILE A 120 13.88 -17.41 -0.35
CA ILE A 120 13.94 -16.41 0.72
C ILE A 120 13.76 -17.03 2.10
N THR A 121 12.84 -17.99 2.24
CA THR A 121 12.64 -18.72 3.49
C THR A 121 13.84 -19.59 3.85
N GLY A 122 14.56 -20.09 2.85
CA GLY A 122 15.76 -20.91 3.03
C GLY A 122 17.05 -20.13 3.29
N LEU A 123 17.03 -18.79 3.21
CA LEU A 123 18.21 -17.99 3.52
C LEU A 123 18.55 -18.09 5.02
N GLN A 124 19.67 -18.76 5.31
CA GLN A 124 20.28 -18.76 6.63
C GLN A 124 21.25 -17.60 6.75
N SER A 125 20.76 -16.37 6.94
CA SER A 125 21.64 -15.26 7.33
C SER A 125 21.80 -15.23 8.85
N SER A 126 23.03 -15.22 9.32
CA SER A 126 23.38 -14.95 10.73
C SER A 126 23.30 -13.47 11.09
N HIS A 127 22.92 -12.58 10.15
CA HIS A 127 22.84 -11.12 10.29
C HIS A 127 21.57 -10.55 9.61
N CYS A 128 20.39 -10.85 10.18
CA CYS A 128 19.17 -10.06 9.98
C CYS A 128 18.67 -9.55 11.34
#